data_AF-A0A2E5EFG6-F1
#
_entry.id   AF-A0A2E5EFG6-F1
#
_cell.length_a   1.000
_cell.length_b   1.000
_cell.length_c   1.000
_cell.angle_alpha   90.00
_cell.angle_beta   90.00
_cell.angle_gamma   90.00
#
_symmetry.space_group_name_H-M   'P 1'
#
loop_
_entity.id
_entity.type
_entity.pdbx_description
1 polymer ?
#
loop_
_entity_poly.entity_id
_entity_poly.type
_entity_poly.pdbx_seq_one_letter_code
_entity_poly.pdbx_strand_id
1 'polypeptide(L)'
;MVCSMGYLPQLGFVHEGGTLPFIYDIADLYKLETSFPAAFEAIRQEPGDDGEVTRSRLKARVEDTRLLQRMPRDLKKLFAGET
;
A
#
# COMPACT_ATOMS: atom_id res chain seq x y z
N MET A 1 -0.15 10.13 -1.53
CA MET A 1 0.93 10.04 -0.53
C MET A 1 2.29 10.27 -1.18
N VAL A 2 2.81 9.38 -2.05
CA VAL A 2 4.14 9.52 -2.69
C VAL A 2 4.34 10.91 -3.31
N CYS A 3 3.47 11.31 -4.24
CA CYS A 3 3.54 12.64 -4.86
C CYS A 3 3.33 13.77 -3.83
N SER A 4 2.46 13.56 -2.84
CA SER A 4 2.15 14.53 -1.79
C SER A 4 3.35 14.83 -0.89
N MET A 5 4.30 13.90 -0.77
CA MET A 5 5.56 14.07 -0.03
C MET A 5 6.71 14.60 -0.90
N GLY A 6 6.48 14.86 -2.20
CA GLY A 6 7.50 15.36 -3.12
C GLY A 6 8.40 14.29 -3.72
N TYR A 7 8.08 13.00 -3.57
CA TYR A 7 8.84 11.92 -4.20
C TYR A 7 8.41 11.70 -5.66
N LEU A 8 9.33 11.15 -6.46
CA LEU A 8 9.11 10.82 -7.87
C LEU A 8 8.56 9.38 -8.00
N PRO A 9 7.34 9.18 -8.51
CA PRO A 9 6.76 7.83 -8.69
C PRO A 9 7.56 6.93 -9.64
N GLN A 10 8.35 7.52 -10.54
CA GLN A 10 9.14 6.80 -11.54
C GLN A 10 10.47 6.26 -11.01
N LEU A 11 10.89 6.66 -9.81
CA LEU A 11 12.19 6.29 -9.25
C LEU A 11 12.04 5.15 -8.24
N GLY A 12 11.83 3.92 -8.75
CA GLY A 12 11.82 2.73 -7.91
C GLY A 12 13.21 2.30 -7.48
N PHE A 13 13.26 1.57 -6.35
CA PHE A 13 14.45 0.96 -5.77
C PHE A 13 14.47 -0.56 -5.98
N VAL A 14 13.33 -1.22 -5.81
CA VAL A 14 13.21 -2.68 -6.01
C VAL A 14 12.54 -2.98 -7.34
N HIS A 15 11.47 -2.25 -7.67
CA HIS A 15 10.85 -2.33 -8.98
C HIS A 15 11.58 -1.40 -9.95
N GLU A 16 12.18 -1.96 -11.00
CA GLU A 16 12.91 -1.19 -12.03
C GLU A 16 12.09 -1.00 -13.33
N GLY A 17 10.92 -1.65 -13.44
CA GLY A 17 10.08 -1.65 -14.62
C GLY A 17 8.63 -1.23 -14.37
N GLY A 18 7.96 -0.73 -15.40
CA GLY A 18 6.55 -0.32 -15.36
C GLY A 18 6.34 1.19 -15.27
N THR A 19 5.07 1.63 -15.20
CA THR A 19 4.70 3.05 -15.24
C THR A 19 4.94 3.80 -13.93
N LEU A 20 4.88 3.11 -12.78
CA LEU A 20 4.93 3.70 -11.43
C LEU A 20 5.72 2.82 -10.44
N PRO A 21 7.00 2.51 -10.71
CA PRO A 21 7.79 1.56 -9.92
C PRO A 21 7.86 1.89 -8.42
N PHE A 22 8.05 3.16 -8.04
CA PHE A 22 8.13 3.54 -6.62
C PHE A 22 6.79 3.38 -5.90
N ILE A 23 5.65 3.47 -6.61
CA ILE A 23 4.34 3.19 -6.02
C ILE A 23 4.24 1.72 -5.63
N TYR A 24 4.80 0.81 -6.43
CA TYR A 24 4.83 -0.61 -6.12
C TYR A 24 5.75 -0.94 -4.95
N ASP A 25 6.93 -0.31 -4.89
CA ASP A 25 7.81 -0.45 -3.72
C ASP A 25 7.09 -0.07 -2.42
N ILE A 26 6.38 1.07 -2.41
CA ILE A 26 5.66 1.53 -1.22
C ILE A 26 4.43 0.66 -0.92
N ALA A 27 3.69 0.21 -1.94
CA ALA A 27 2.54 -0.68 -1.74
C ALA A 27 2.95 -2.01 -1.08
N ASP A 28 4.13 -2.52 -1.45
CA ASP A 28 4.66 -3.78 -0.93
C ASP A 28 4.99 -3.76 0.55
N LEU A 29 5.28 -2.58 1.12
CA LEU A 29 5.47 -2.42 2.57
C LEU A 29 4.19 -2.71 3.38
N TYR A 30 3.01 -2.60 2.75
CA TYR A 30 1.73 -2.63 3.48
C TYR A 30 0.75 -3.69 2.99
N LYS A 31 1.01 -4.38 1.87
CA LYS A 31 0.08 -5.38 1.31
C LYS A 31 -0.26 -6.52 2.28
N LEU A 32 0.69 -6.91 3.14
CA LEU A 32 0.51 -7.97 4.14
C LEU A 32 -0.53 -7.62 5.21
N GLU A 33 -0.64 -6.35 5.61
CA GLU A 33 -1.60 -5.90 6.62
C GLU A 33 -2.89 -5.32 6.01
N THR A 34 -2.91 -5.08 4.69
CA THR A 34 -4.06 -4.45 4.00
C THR A 34 -4.67 -5.34 2.92
N SER A 35 -4.14 -5.35 1.71
CA SER A 35 -4.77 -5.98 0.54
C SER A 35 -4.84 -7.50 0.64
N PHE A 36 -3.88 -8.15 1.26
CA PHE A 36 -3.90 -9.61 1.43
C PHE A 36 -5.05 -10.06 2.33
N PRO A 37 -5.16 -9.61 3.60
CA PRO A 37 -6.28 -10.02 4.43
C PRO A 37 -7.62 -9.57 3.84
N ALA A 38 -7.70 -8.39 3.21
CA ALA A 38 -8.92 -7.93 2.56
C ALA A 38 -9.40 -8.89 1.44
N ALA A 39 -8.50 -9.35 0.58
CA ALA A 39 -8.82 -10.27 -0.49
C ALA A 39 -9.25 -11.65 0.03
N PHE A 40 -8.54 -12.19 1.02
CA PHE A 40 -8.88 -13.49 1.62
C PHE A 40 -10.21 -13.46 2.40
N GLU A 41 -10.53 -12.34 3.04
CA GLU A 41 -11.83 -12.16 3.69
C GLU A 41 -12.96 -12.02 2.67
N ALA A 42 -12.74 -11.26 1.60
CA ALA A 42 -13.72 -11.05 0.56
C ALA A 42 -14.06 -12.37 -0.16
N ILE A 43 -13.07 -13.14 -0.60
CA ILE A 43 -13.33 -14.43 -1.28
C ILE A 43 -14.02 -15.44 -0.36
N ARG A 44 -13.74 -15.39 0.95
CA ARG A 44 -14.42 -16.24 1.94
C ARG A 44 -15.88 -15.83 2.13
N GLN A 45 -16.18 -14.53 2.08
CA GLN A 45 -17.52 -13.99 2.27
C GLN A 45 -18.38 -14.13 1.00
N GLU A 46 -17.81 -13.79 -0.16
CA GLU A 46 -18.46 -13.77 -1.45
C GLU A 46 -17.47 -14.24 -2.54
N PRO A 47 -17.47 -15.55 -2.86
CA PRO A 47 -16.55 -16.11 -3.85
C PRO A 47 -16.69 -15.53 -5.28
N GLY A 48 -17.85 -14.95 -5.58
CA GLY A 48 -18.17 -14.30 -6.86
C GLY A 48 -18.00 -12.78 -6.84
N ASP A 49 -17.35 -12.22 -5.83
CA ASP A 49 -17.12 -10.77 -5.69
C ASP A 49 -16.43 -10.22 -6.94
N ASP A 50 -17.01 -9.17 -7.54
CA ASP A 50 -16.41 -8.43 -8.65
C ASP A 50 -15.35 -7.41 -8.18
N GLY A 51 -15.09 -7.41 -6.87
CA GLY A 51 -14.14 -6.57 -6.17
C GLY A 51 -14.80 -5.50 -5.30
N GLU A 52 -16.13 -5.36 -5.28
CA GLU A 52 -16.82 -4.45 -4.36
C GLU A 52 -16.53 -4.79 -2.90
N VAL A 53 -16.70 -6.05 -2.50
CA VAL A 53 -16.42 -6.50 -1.13
C VAL A 53 -14.93 -6.34 -0.83
N THR A 54 -14.08 -6.75 -1.76
CA THR A 54 -12.61 -6.62 -1.63
C THR A 54 -12.20 -5.16 -1.40
N ARG A 55 -12.72 -4.20 -2.18
CA ARG A 55 -12.42 -2.76 -2.02
C ARG A 55 -12.96 -2.21 -0.70
N SER A 56 -14.15 -2.63 -0.28
CA SER A 56 -14.73 -2.23 1.01
C SER A 56 -13.87 -2.71 2.19
N ARG A 57 -13.43 -3.98 2.16
CA ARG A 57 -12.53 -4.55 3.18
C ARG A 57 -11.15 -3.89 3.16
N LEU A 58 -10.59 -3.64 1.99
CA LEU A 58 -9.32 -2.92 1.87
C LEU A 58 -9.42 -1.52 2.46
N LYS A 59 -10.49 -0.78 2.18
CA LYS A 59 -10.74 0.54 2.75
C LYS A 59 -10.79 0.48 4.29
N ALA A 60 -11.54 -0.45 4.86
CA ALA A 60 -11.61 -0.64 6.30
C ALA A 60 -10.22 -0.90 6.91
N ARG A 61 -9.43 -1.80 6.29
CA ARG A 61 -8.05 -2.09 6.74
C ARG A 61 -7.14 -0.86 6.69
N VAL A 62 -7.23 -0.06 5.63
CA VAL A 62 -6.45 1.19 5.49
C VAL A 62 -6.81 2.21 6.58
N GLU A 63 -8.09 2.28 6.97
CA GLU A 63 -8.57 3.15 8.04
C GLU A 63 -8.15 2.66 9.43
N ASP A 64 -8.37 1.37 9.71
CA ASP A 64 -8.05 0.75 11.01
C ASP A 64 -6.56 0.82 11.33
N THR A 65 -5.71 0.60 10.32
CA THR A 65 -4.24 0.71 10.43
C THR A 65 -3.76 2.17 10.44
N ARG A 66 -4.65 3.14 10.19
CA ARG A 66 -4.31 4.57 10.03
C ARG A 66 -3.20 4.79 9.01
N LEU A 67 -3.21 4.01 7.93
CA LEU A 67 -2.06 3.86 7.04
C LEU A 67 -1.61 5.20 6.43
N LEU A 68 -2.55 6.06 6.02
CA LEU A 68 -2.24 7.36 5.45
C LEU A 68 -1.51 8.30 6.42
N GLN A 69 -1.69 8.12 7.73
CA GLN A 69 -1.02 8.90 8.77
C GLN A 69 0.34 8.28 9.13
N ARG A 70 0.48 6.96 9.01
CA ARG A 70 1.69 6.20 9.33
C ARG A 70 2.73 6.27 8.22
N MET A 71 2.28 6.11 6.97
CA MET A 71 3.13 6.02 5.78
C MET A 71 4.16 7.16 5.65
N PRO A 72 3.83 8.45 5.91
CA PRO A 72 4.85 9.51 5.86
C PRO A 72 5.97 9.37 6.88
N ARG A 73 5.68 8.83 8.08
CA ARG A 73 6.70 8.58 9.11
C ARG A 73 7.56 7.40 8.71
N ASP A 74 6.95 6.34 8.19
CA ASP A 74 7.65 5.13 7.77
C ASP A 74 8.61 5.45 6.61
N LEU A 75 8.18 6.25 5.63
CA LEU A 75 9.06 6.70 4.54
C LEU A 75 10.20 7.61 5.01
N LYS A 76 9.93 8.54 5.93
CA LYS A 76 10.99 9.38 6.50
C LYS A 76 12.05 8.54 7.22
N LYS A 77 11.62 7.49 7.93
CA LYS A 77 12.55 6.55 8.59
C LYS A 77 13.34 5.72 7.57
N LEU A 78 12.68 5.24 6.51
CA LEU A 78 13.31 4.45 5.46
C LEU A 78 14.47 5.21 4.77
N PHE A 79 14.31 6.53 4.61
CA PHE A 79 15.33 7.39 3.99
C PHE A 79 16.22 8.14 4.99
N ALA A 80 15.93 8.07 6.29
CA ALA A 80 16.85 8.53 7.31
C ALA A 80 17.96 7.48 7.44
N GLY A 81 19.06 7.67 6.72
CA GLY A 81 20.23 6.80 6.83
C GLY A 81 20.71 6.66 8.28
N GLU A 82 21.46 5.61 8.57
CA GLU A 82 22.13 5.46 9.86
C GLU A 82 23.06 6.65 10.08
N THR A 83 22.81 7.43 11.14
CA THR A 83 23.71 8.48 11.63
C THR A 83 24.36 8.03 12.92
#